data_AF-A0A3D5YJQ0-F1
#
_entry.id   AF-A0A3D5YJQ0-F1
#
_cell.length_a   1.000
_cell.length_b   1.000
_cell.length_c   1.000
_cell.angle_alpha   90.00
_cell.angle_beta   90.00
_cell.angle_gamma   90.00
#
_symmetry.space_group_name_H-M   'P 1'
#
loop_
_entity.id
_entity.type
_entity.pdbx_description
1 polymer ?
#
loop_
_entity_poly.entity_id
_entity_poly.type
_entity_poly.pdbx_seq_one_letter_code
_entity_poly.pdbx_strand_id
1 'polypeptide(L)'
;MTKILLSFIALFASSAAFAQGQSTIYSENFNNGIPTGWTQLNAGSDGGFLAGSSASLGTTSFPISNPGSNIVATNDDACNCTKNDEYLVTDTMDLSNYSVLHATFKSFFYGGTYNNATEAAEFKYTTNGGSSWTSLGTINPAADWESQWIDVSAACGSANVQFGFNYQDGGGWTWGLAIDDFSVFAPYNFDLATTSLD
;
A
#
# COMPACT_ATOMS: atom_id res chain seq x y z
N MET A 1 10.68 61.59 -45.35
CA MET A 1 9.34 61.03 -45.05
C MET A 1 9.40 59.53 -45.31
N THR A 2 9.29 58.74 -44.21
CA THR A 2 8.60 57.43 -44.12
C THR A 2 9.12 56.26 -45.02
N LYS A 3 9.36 55.03 -44.56
CA LYS A 3 8.88 54.26 -43.39
C LYS A 3 9.92 53.21 -42.98
N ILE A 4 10.16 53.08 -41.67
CA ILE A 4 10.86 51.95 -41.05
C ILE A 4 9.88 50.77 -41.00
N LEU A 5 10.24 49.60 -41.53
CA LEU A 5 9.50 48.36 -41.31
C LEU A 5 10.23 47.55 -40.23
N LEU A 6 9.64 47.46 -39.03
CA LEU A 6 10.09 46.57 -37.97
C LEU A 6 9.70 45.13 -38.32
N SER A 7 10.70 44.27 -38.47
CA SER A 7 10.52 42.81 -38.54
C SER A 7 10.37 42.26 -37.12
N PHE A 8 9.15 41.89 -36.72
CA PHE A 8 8.92 41.10 -35.50
C PHE A 8 9.03 39.61 -35.84
N ILE A 9 10.18 39.00 -35.54
CA ILE A 9 10.29 37.54 -35.46
C ILE A 9 9.85 37.15 -34.06
N ALA A 10 8.61 36.68 -33.92
CA ALA A 10 8.14 36.02 -32.72
C ALA A 10 8.64 34.56 -32.74
N LEU A 11 9.72 34.29 -32.02
CA LEU A 11 10.18 32.92 -31.75
C LEU A 11 9.21 32.31 -30.73
N PHE A 12 8.20 31.58 -31.20
CA PHE A 12 7.40 30.71 -30.33
C PHE A 12 8.28 29.52 -29.92
N ALA A 13 8.98 29.65 -28.81
CA ALA A 13 9.50 28.50 -28.09
C ALA A 13 8.29 27.74 -27.52
N SER A 14 7.82 26.71 -28.22
CA SER A 14 6.87 25.76 -27.65
C SER A 14 7.59 25.00 -26.54
N SER A 15 7.44 25.47 -25.30
CA SER A 15 7.71 24.63 -24.13
C SER A 15 6.68 23.50 -24.17
N ALA A 16 7.07 22.35 -24.73
CA ALA A 16 6.37 21.12 -24.46
C ALA A 16 6.51 20.84 -22.97
N ALA A 17 5.51 21.27 -22.19
CA ALA A 17 5.31 20.74 -20.86
C ALA A 17 4.96 19.27 -21.06
N PHE A 18 5.97 18.40 -20.92
CA PHE A 18 5.71 16.98 -20.75
C PHE A 18 4.93 16.85 -19.44
N ALA A 19 3.63 16.54 -19.54
CA ALA A 19 2.91 15.96 -18.43
C ALA A 19 3.58 14.61 -18.16
N GLN A 20 4.58 14.58 -17.28
CA GLN A 20 5.15 13.33 -16.80
C GLN A 20 4.10 12.73 -15.87
N GLY A 21 3.30 11.78 -16.36
CA GLY A 21 2.39 11.03 -15.50
C GLY A 21 3.16 10.32 -14.38
N GLN A 22 2.52 10.17 -13.22
CA GLN A 22 3.02 9.33 -12.13
C GLN A 22 3.40 7.95 -12.68
N SER A 23 4.64 7.54 -12.47
CA SER A 23 5.10 6.23 -12.93
C SER A 23 4.69 5.20 -11.90
N THR A 24 3.71 4.35 -12.21
CA THR A 24 3.42 3.15 -11.42
C THR A 24 4.48 2.09 -11.70
N ILE A 25 5.17 1.62 -10.66
CA ILE A 25 6.18 0.56 -10.72
C ILE A 25 5.49 -0.80 -10.61
N TYR A 26 4.53 -0.90 -9.70
CA TYR A 26 3.82 -2.13 -9.38
C TYR A 26 2.40 -1.78 -8.96
N SER A 27 1.42 -2.61 -9.31
CA SER A 27 0.05 -2.49 -8.81
C SER A 27 -0.67 -3.83 -8.79
N GLU A 28 -1.49 -4.04 -7.77
CA GLU A 28 -2.38 -5.18 -7.63
C GLU A 28 -3.75 -4.75 -7.06
N ASN A 29 -4.84 -5.20 -7.69
CA ASN A 29 -6.22 -4.87 -7.31
C ASN A 29 -7.02 -6.09 -6.81
N PHE A 30 -6.38 -7.25 -6.70
CA PHE A 30 -6.87 -8.49 -6.13
C PHE A 30 -8.15 -9.07 -6.77
N ASN A 31 -8.64 -8.52 -7.88
CA ASN A 31 -9.81 -9.04 -8.59
C ASN A 31 -9.62 -10.49 -9.07
N ASN A 32 -8.36 -10.89 -9.29
CA ASN A 32 -7.98 -12.24 -9.71
C ASN A 32 -7.35 -13.07 -8.58
N GLY A 33 -7.49 -12.64 -7.32
CA GLY A 33 -6.91 -13.31 -6.16
C GLY A 33 -5.55 -12.75 -5.73
N ILE A 34 -4.91 -13.42 -4.77
CA ILE A 34 -3.52 -13.13 -4.38
C ILE A 34 -2.60 -13.51 -5.57
N PRO A 35 -1.69 -12.62 -6.01
CA PRO A 35 -0.81 -12.90 -7.14
C PRO A 35 0.04 -14.14 -6.95
N THR A 36 0.30 -14.84 -8.05
CA THR A 36 1.28 -15.94 -8.02
C THR A 36 2.66 -15.39 -7.69
N GLY A 37 3.32 -15.97 -6.67
CA GLY A 37 4.62 -15.53 -6.19
C GLY A 37 4.55 -14.73 -4.89
N TRP A 38 3.37 -14.19 -4.54
CA TRP A 38 3.15 -13.69 -3.19
C TRP A 38 3.12 -14.86 -2.20
N THR A 39 3.61 -14.60 -1.00
CA THR A 39 3.75 -15.61 0.05
C THR A 39 3.12 -15.11 1.34
N GLN A 40 2.97 -16.01 2.30
CA GLN A 40 2.50 -15.66 3.63
C GLN A 40 3.44 -16.20 4.70
N LEU A 41 3.55 -15.47 5.80
CA LEU A 41 4.31 -15.89 6.99
C LEU A 41 3.39 -15.90 8.19
N ASN A 42 3.59 -16.87 9.08
CA ASN A 42 2.81 -17.04 10.31
C ASN A 42 1.29 -17.05 10.07
N ALA A 43 0.85 -17.58 8.94
CA ALA A 43 -0.56 -17.71 8.60
C ALA A 43 -1.31 -18.49 9.70
N GLY A 44 -2.45 -17.94 10.12
CA GLY A 44 -3.39 -18.61 11.01
C GLY A 44 -3.88 -19.94 10.45
N SER A 45 -4.60 -20.71 11.27
CA SER A 45 -5.13 -22.02 10.86
C SER A 45 -6.18 -21.95 9.75
N ASP A 46 -6.68 -20.75 9.45
CA ASP A 46 -7.57 -20.42 8.34
C ASP A 46 -6.83 -20.20 7.00
N GLY A 47 -5.49 -20.20 7.02
CA GLY A 47 -4.66 -19.92 5.84
C GLY A 47 -4.22 -18.46 5.72
N GLY A 48 -4.51 -17.62 6.72
CA GLY A 48 -4.05 -16.23 6.81
C GLY A 48 -4.87 -15.27 5.96
N PHE A 49 -4.20 -14.47 5.13
CA PHE A 49 -4.85 -13.64 4.13
C PHE A 49 -5.46 -14.50 3.02
N LEU A 50 -6.75 -14.28 2.77
CA LEU A 50 -7.52 -14.95 1.74
C LEU A 50 -8.05 -13.90 0.74
N ALA A 51 -8.20 -14.29 -0.52
CA ALA A 51 -8.78 -13.42 -1.54
C ALA A 51 -10.23 -13.78 -1.85
N GLY A 52 -11.06 -12.77 -2.11
CA GLY A 52 -12.47 -12.96 -2.42
C GLY A 52 -13.28 -11.68 -2.24
N SER A 53 -14.60 -11.82 -2.23
CA SER A 53 -15.50 -10.69 -1.98
C SER A 53 -15.48 -10.27 -0.51
N SER A 54 -15.76 -9.00 -0.21
CA SER A 54 -15.91 -8.55 1.19
C SER A 54 -16.94 -9.38 1.96
N ALA A 55 -18.03 -9.78 1.31
CA ALA A 55 -19.09 -10.59 1.92
C ALA A 55 -18.63 -12.01 2.29
N SER A 56 -17.69 -12.60 1.55
CA SER A 56 -17.15 -13.92 1.85
C SER A 56 -16.02 -13.88 2.90
N LEU A 57 -15.38 -12.72 3.08
CA LEU A 57 -14.21 -12.57 3.94
C LEU A 57 -14.53 -11.86 5.26
N GLY A 58 -15.63 -11.12 5.35
CA GLY A 58 -16.10 -10.44 6.56
C GLY A 58 -17.02 -11.30 7.42
N THR A 59 -17.34 -10.78 8.60
CA THR A 59 -18.31 -11.37 9.55
C THR A 59 -19.30 -10.30 10.03
N THR A 60 -20.19 -10.66 10.95
CA THR A 60 -21.08 -9.66 11.57
C THR A 60 -20.32 -8.70 12.50
N SER A 61 -19.26 -9.16 13.17
CA SER A 61 -18.43 -8.30 14.03
C SER A 61 -17.37 -7.54 13.24
N PHE A 62 -16.91 -8.09 12.11
CA PHE A 62 -16.00 -7.45 11.15
C PHE A 62 -16.69 -7.30 9.78
N PRO A 63 -17.69 -6.41 9.66
CA PRO A 63 -18.49 -6.25 8.44
C PRO A 63 -17.74 -5.41 7.40
N ILE A 64 -16.77 -6.04 6.72
CA ILE A 64 -16.01 -5.41 5.64
C ILE A 64 -17.00 -4.91 4.57
N SER A 65 -17.07 -3.60 4.38
CA SER A 65 -17.94 -3.00 3.38
C SER A 65 -17.44 -3.36 1.97
N ASN A 66 -18.34 -3.41 0.97
CA ASN A 66 -17.96 -3.77 -0.39
C ASN A 66 -17.34 -2.56 -1.13
N PRO A 67 -16.05 -2.58 -1.50
CA PRO A 67 -15.41 -1.48 -2.23
C PRO A 67 -15.72 -1.48 -3.73
N GLY A 68 -16.41 -2.50 -4.26
CA GLY A 68 -16.73 -2.67 -5.68
C GLY A 68 -15.84 -3.68 -6.43
N SER A 69 -14.96 -4.39 -5.71
CA SER A 69 -13.91 -5.29 -6.19
C SER A 69 -13.80 -6.53 -5.28
N ASN A 70 -13.05 -7.55 -5.71
CA ASN A 70 -12.51 -8.51 -4.74
C ASN A 70 -11.36 -7.86 -3.98
N ILE A 71 -11.10 -8.38 -2.79
CA ILE A 71 -10.09 -7.88 -1.86
C ILE A 71 -9.23 -9.04 -1.37
N VAL A 72 -8.20 -8.73 -0.59
CA VAL A 72 -7.54 -9.68 0.29
C VAL A 72 -7.79 -9.31 1.74
N ALA A 73 -8.05 -10.29 2.60
CA ALA A 73 -8.28 -10.04 4.02
C ALA A 73 -7.83 -11.20 4.89
N THR A 74 -7.39 -10.86 6.10
CA THR A 74 -7.24 -11.77 7.23
C THR A 74 -8.32 -11.47 8.27
N ASN A 75 -8.92 -12.50 8.87
CA ASN A 75 -10.08 -12.35 9.74
C ASN A 75 -9.96 -13.24 10.99
N ASP A 76 -9.54 -12.63 12.08
CA ASP A 76 -9.48 -13.27 13.40
C ASP A 76 -10.88 -13.52 13.98
N ASP A 77 -11.85 -12.61 13.76
CA ASP A 77 -13.22 -12.78 14.27
C ASP A 77 -13.83 -14.12 13.79
N ALA A 78 -13.59 -14.49 12.53
CA ALA A 78 -14.11 -15.69 11.90
C ALA A 78 -13.44 -16.98 12.40
N CYS A 79 -12.11 -16.99 12.53
CA CYS A 79 -11.37 -18.21 12.85
C CYS A 79 -11.14 -18.39 14.35
N ASN A 80 -11.10 -17.29 15.12
CA ASN A 80 -10.62 -17.23 16.50
C ASN A 80 -9.30 -18.00 16.68
N CYS A 81 -8.36 -17.68 15.80
CA CYS A 81 -7.11 -18.40 15.63
C CYS A 81 -5.95 -17.43 15.78
N THR A 82 -4.78 -17.93 16.19
CA THR A 82 -3.65 -17.05 16.47
C THR A 82 -3.18 -16.29 15.23
N LYS A 83 -3.23 -14.96 15.29
CA LYS A 83 -2.82 -14.00 14.25
C LYS A 83 -1.93 -12.90 14.84
N ASN A 84 -0.99 -13.29 15.71
CA ASN A 84 -0.11 -12.38 16.48
C ASN A 84 0.95 -11.63 15.64
N ASP A 85 1.31 -12.13 14.46
CA ASP A 85 2.35 -11.57 13.59
C ASP A 85 2.25 -12.14 12.17
N GLU A 86 1.06 -12.03 11.57
CA GLU A 86 0.75 -12.61 10.26
C GLU A 86 1.20 -11.66 9.13
N TYR A 87 1.70 -12.21 8.03
CA TYR A 87 2.13 -11.42 6.86
C TYR A 87 1.50 -11.92 5.56
N LEU A 88 1.08 -10.97 4.73
CA LEU A 88 0.99 -11.14 3.28
C LEU A 88 2.18 -10.44 2.63
N VAL A 89 2.98 -11.18 1.88
CA VAL A 89 4.28 -10.75 1.36
C VAL A 89 4.28 -10.75 -0.16
N THR A 90 4.72 -9.64 -0.76
CA THR A 90 4.84 -9.53 -2.22
C THR A 90 5.92 -10.46 -2.77
N ASP A 91 5.89 -10.68 -4.07
CA ASP A 91 7.06 -11.15 -4.80
C ASP A 91 8.20 -10.12 -4.74
N THR A 92 9.39 -10.54 -5.17
CA THR A 92 10.58 -9.69 -5.16
C THR A 92 10.50 -8.61 -6.25
N MET A 93 10.75 -7.37 -5.87
CA MET A 93 10.86 -6.21 -6.75
C MET A 93 12.31 -5.72 -6.82
N ASP A 94 12.76 -5.35 -8.02
CA ASP A 94 14.02 -4.64 -8.24
C ASP A 94 13.79 -3.14 -8.17
N LEU A 95 14.18 -2.53 -7.04
CA LEU A 95 14.10 -1.10 -6.81
C LEU A 95 15.48 -0.40 -6.86
N SER A 96 16.49 -1.04 -7.46
CA SER A 96 17.88 -0.57 -7.47
C SER A 96 18.07 0.77 -8.19
N ASN A 97 17.20 1.10 -9.13
CA ASN A 97 17.26 2.31 -9.95
C ASN A 97 16.39 3.46 -9.45
N TYR A 98 15.76 3.30 -8.27
CA TYR A 98 14.92 4.34 -7.67
C TYR A 98 15.60 4.96 -6.47
N SER A 99 15.17 6.18 -6.13
CA SER A 99 15.63 6.93 -4.95
C SER A 99 14.49 7.48 -4.12
N VAL A 100 13.32 7.71 -4.74
CA VAL A 100 12.11 8.19 -4.08
C VAL A 100 10.93 7.39 -4.63
N LEU A 101 10.21 6.71 -3.75
CA LEU A 101 9.02 5.93 -4.08
C LEU A 101 7.99 6.05 -2.96
N HIS A 102 6.72 5.94 -3.31
CA HIS A 102 5.62 5.80 -2.35
C HIS A 102 4.81 4.56 -2.66
N ALA A 103 4.16 4.03 -1.63
CA ALA A 103 3.12 3.03 -1.73
C ALA A 103 1.77 3.65 -1.37
N THR A 104 0.72 3.20 -2.06
CA THR A 104 -0.67 3.44 -1.68
C THR A 104 -1.46 2.15 -1.75
N PHE A 105 -2.46 2.02 -0.89
CA PHE A 105 -3.44 0.94 -0.88
C PHE A 105 -4.64 1.39 -0.04
N LYS A 106 -5.78 0.75 -0.25
CA LYS A 106 -6.93 0.89 0.64
C LYS A 106 -6.84 -0.14 1.75
N SER A 107 -7.23 0.23 2.97
CA SER A 107 -7.33 -0.68 4.10
C SER A 107 -8.66 -0.57 4.82
N PHE A 108 -9.22 -1.71 5.23
CA PHE A 108 -10.31 -1.78 6.20
C PHE A 108 -9.75 -2.42 7.48
N PHE A 109 -9.61 -1.62 8.54
CA PHE A 109 -8.90 -1.99 9.77
C PHE A 109 -9.39 -1.15 10.94
N TYR A 110 -9.70 -1.80 12.07
CA TYR A 110 -10.21 -1.10 13.25
C TYR A 110 -9.12 -0.62 14.20
N GLY A 111 -8.00 -1.34 14.32
CA GLY A 111 -6.95 -1.01 15.30
C GLY A 111 -7.50 -0.94 16.73
N GLY A 112 -8.54 -1.75 17.00
CA GLY A 112 -9.33 -1.65 18.21
C GLY A 112 -8.79 -2.51 19.34
N THR A 113 -9.32 -2.31 20.54
CA THR A 113 -9.07 -3.19 21.69
C THR A 113 -10.33 -3.96 22.06
N TYR A 114 -10.21 -5.29 22.16
CA TYR A 114 -11.26 -6.17 22.67
C TYR A 114 -10.66 -7.15 23.68
N ASN A 115 -11.30 -7.30 24.85
CA ASN A 115 -10.84 -8.19 25.93
C ASN A 115 -9.34 -8.07 26.30
N ASN A 116 -8.81 -6.85 26.30
CA ASN A 116 -7.40 -6.50 26.56
C ASN A 116 -6.40 -6.92 25.47
N ALA A 117 -6.86 -7.35 24.31
CA ALA A 117 -6.04 -7.51 23.12
C ALA A 117 -6.30 -6.34 22.17
N THR A 118 -5.23 -5.73 21.66
CA THR A 118 -5.30 -4.58 20.76
C THR A 118 -4.71 -4.97 19.42
N GLU A 119 -5.48 -4.75 18.35
CA GLU A 119 -4.99 -4.99 17.00
C GLU A 119 -3.87 -4.00 16.64
N ALA A 120 -2.88 -4.48 15.90
CA ALA A 120 -1.89 -3.64 15.24
C ALA A 120 -1.71 -4.08 13.80
N ALA A 121 -1.41 -3.12 12.92
CA ALA A 121 -1.11 -3.39 11.54
C ALA A 121 -0.01 -2.45 11.03
N GLU A 122 0.94 -3.00 10.27
CA GLU A 122 2.09 -2.29 9.74
C GLU A 122 2.32 -2.64 8.27
N PHE A 123 2.80 -1.66 7.50
CA PHE A 123 3.40 -1.92 6.21
C PHE A 123 4.91 -1.98 6.37
N LYS A 124 5.52 -3.07 5.90
CA LYS A 124 6.92 -3.42 6.14
C LYS A 124 7.63 -3.74 4.84
N TYR A 125 8.96 -3.74 4.88
CA TYR A 125 9.78 -4.30 3.82
C TYR A 125 10.92 -5.16 4.35
N THR A 126 11.45 -5.99 3.47
CA THR A 126 12.65 -6.80 3.69
C THR A 126 13.53 -6.77 2.44
N THR A 127 14.84 -6.89 2.63
CA THR A 127 15.80 -7.08 1.54
C THR A 127 16.55 -8.41 1.58
N ASN A 128 16.21 -9.25 2.57
CA ASN A 128 16.91 -10.50 2.89
C ASN A 128 15.95 -11.70 2.96
N GLY A 129 14.93 -11.70 2.10
CA GLY A 129 13.99 -12.80 1.96
C GLY A 129 13.16 -13.06 3.21
N GLY A 130 12.83 -12.02 3.97
CA GLY A 130 12.01 -12.11 5.19
C GLY A 130 12.75 -12.53 6.45
N SER A 131 14.09 -12.62 6.42
CA SER A 131 14.89 -12.92 7.63
C SER A 131 14.80 -11.79 8.67
N SER A 132 14.62 -10.55 8.22
CA SER A 132 14.29 -9.40 9.07
C SER A 132 13.38 -8.44 8.32
N TRP A 133 12.54 -7.73 9.06
CA TRP A 133 11.58 -6.77 8.54
C TRP A 133 11.81 -5.38 9.13
N THR A 134 11.67 -4.35 8.30
CA THR A 134 11.72 -2.94 8.71
C THR A 134 10.36 -2.30 8.45
N SER A 135 9.83 -1.62 9.46
CA SER A 135 8.56 -0.89 9.37
C SER A 135 8.72 0.36 8.52
N LEU A 136 7.81 0.53 7.56
CA LEU A 136 7.66 1.75 6.75
C LEU A 136 6.57 2.66 7.31
N GLY A 137 5.66 2.11 8.12
CA GLY A 137 4.60 2.83 8.80
C GLY A 137 3.52 1.91 9.35
N THR A 138 2.75 2.42 10.30
CA THR A 138 1.52 1.79 10.77
C THR A 138 0.39 1.99 9.75
N ILE A 139 -0.50 1.02 9.61
CA ILE A 139 -1.73 1.16 8.84
C ILE A 139 -2.74 1.91 9.71
N ASN A 140 -3.26 3.04 9.22
CA ASN A 140 -4.18 3.87 10.00
C ASN A 140 -5.53 3.16 10.16
N PRO A 141 -6.08 3.08 11.39
CA PRO A 141 -7.41 2.56 11.60
C PRO A 141 -8.49 3.55 11.13
N ALA A 142 -9.61 3.02 10.68
CA ALA A 142 -10.76 3.80 10.26
C ALA A 142 -12.07 3.04 10.49
N ALA A 143 -13.19 3.76 10.48
CA ALA A 143 -14.52 3.15 10.62
C ALA A 143 -14.96 2.40 9.35
N ASP A 144 -14.31 2.68 8.21
CA ASP A 144 -14.55 2.08 6.89
C ASP A 144 -13.23 2.08 6.10
N TRP A 145 -13.25 1.77 4.80
CA TRP A 145 -12.07 1.83 3.94
C TRP A 145 -11.38 3.19 3.97
N GLU A 146 -10.06 3.16 4.22
CA GLU A 146 -9.19 4.33 4.25
C GLU A 146 -8.06 4.17 3.23
N SER A 147 -7.63 5.27 2.59
CA SER A 147 -6.46 5.24 1.70
C SER A 147 -5.18 5.48 2.49
N GLN A 148 -4.29 4.50 2.45
CA GLN A 148 -2.96 4.61 3.03
C GLN A 148 -1.99 5.21 2.01
N TRP A 149 -1.08 6.05 2.51
CA TRP A 149 0.01 6.66 1.73
C TRP A 149 1.29 6.57 2.55
N ILE A 150 2.26 5.79 2.07
CA ILE A 150 3.47 5.45 2.83
C ILE A 150 4.70 5.73 1.97
N ASP A 151 5.66 6.45 2.53
CA ASP A 151 6.98 6.62 1.93
C ASP A 151 7.74 5.29 1.99
N VAL A 152 8.16 4.78 0.83
CA VAL A 152 8.91 3.52 0.72
C VAL A 152 10.32 3.74 0.20
N SER A 153 10.81 4.98 0.23
CA SER A 153 12.14 5.36 -0.22
C SER A 153 13.26 4.64 0.55
N ALA A 154 13.00 4.20 1.78
CA ALA A 154 13.92 3.36 2.55
C ALA A 154 14.21 1.98 1.91
N ALA A 155 13.33 1.49 1.03
CA ALA A 155 13.51 0.25 0.28
C ALA A 155 14.26 0.44 -1.05
N CYS A 156 14.41 1.68 -1.51
CA CYS A 156 15.07 2.01 -2.77
C CYS A 156 16.57 1.67 -2.76
N GLY A 157 17.16 1.48 -3.94
CA GLY A 157 18.57 1.12 -4.09
C GLY A 157 18.88 -0.37 -3.89
N SER A 158 17.87 -1.20 -3.61
CA SER A 158 17.98 -2.65 -3.49
C SER A 158 17.29 -3.36 -4.65
N ALA A 159 17.92 -4.41 -5.19
CA ALA A 159 17.35 -5.25 -6.23
C ALA A 159 16.50 -6.42 -5.70
N ASN A 160 16.44 -6.59 -4.37
CA ASN A 160 15.78 -7.71 -3.74
C ASN A 160 14.80 -7.22 -2.67
N VAL A 161 13.79 -6.44 -3.04
CA VAL A 161 12.80 -5.89 -2.09
C VAL A 161 11.55 -6.73 -2.08
N GLN A 162 11.01 -7.05 -0.91
CA GLN A 162 9.64 -7.51 -0.76
C GLN A 162 8.93 -6.61 0.23
N PHE A 163 7.66 -6.29 -0.03
CA PHE A 163 6.79 -5.60 0.92
C PHE A 163 5.93 -6.60 1.68
N GLY A 164 5.52 -6.24 2.90
CA GLY A 164 4.72 -7.07 3.77
C GLY A 164 3.60 -6.26 4.41
N PHE A 165 2.36 -6.72 4.24
CA PHE A 165 1.22 -6.29 5.06
C PHE A 165 1.21 -7.16 6.31
N ASN A 166 1.46 -6.56 7.47
CA ASN A 166 1.53 -7.27 8.74
C ASN A 166 0.30 -6.96 9.59
N TYR A 167 -0.36 -8.01 10.09
CA TYR A 167 -1.47 -7.92 11.03
C TYR A 167 -1.14 -8.65 12.33
N GLN A 168 -1.56 -8.09 13.45
CA GLN A 168 -1.33 -8.59 14.80
C GLN A 168 -2.64 -8.46 15.60
N ASP A 169 -3.16 -9.57 16.12
CA ASP A 169 -4.37 -9.66 16.96
C ASP A 169 -4.13 -9.27 18.43
N GLY A 170 -2.90 -8.92 18.81
CA GLY A 170 -2.53 -8.61 20.19
C GLY A 170 -2.67 -9.80 21.16
N GLY A 171 -2.71 -11.03 20.63
CA GLY A 171 -2.79 -12.28 21.39
C GLY A 171 -4.19 -12.68 21.83
N GLY A 172 -5.22 -11.98 21.33
CA GLY A 172 -6.61 -12.25 21.66
C GLY A 172 -7.45 -12.66 20.45
N TRP A 173 -8.76 -12.53 20.62
CA TRP A 173 -9.74 -12.68 19.56
C TRP A 173 -10.27 -11.29 19.20
N THR A 174 -9.99 -10.85 17.99
CA THR A 174 -10.17 -9.47 17.50
C THR A 174 -10.86 -9.51 16.14
N TRP A 175 -10.57 -8.57 15.24
CA TRP A 175 -11.28 -8.43 13.97
C TRP A 175 -10.43 -8.90 12.80
N GLY A 176 -9.60 -8.04 12.22
CA GLY A 176 -8.85 -8.35 11.02
C GLY A 176 -8.36 -7.13 10.24
N LEU A 177 -7.72 -7.42 9.11
CA LEU A 177 -7.21 -6.44 8.16
C LEU A 177 -7.61 -6.84 6.75
N ALA A 178 -8.25 -5.91 6.03
CA ALA A 178 -8.54 -6.06 4.61
C ALA A 178 -7.74 -5.03 3.80
N ILE A 179 -7.23 -5.42 2.63
CA ILE A 179 -6.43 -4.60 1.73
C ILE A 179 -7.00 -4.67 0.32
N ASP A 180 -6.97 -3.54 -0.39
CA ASP A 180 -7.28 -3.46 -1.81
C ASP A 180 -6.44 -2.37 -2.52
N ASP A 181 -6.41 -2.39 -3.85
CA ASP A 181 -5.78 -1.37 -4.71
C ASP A 181 -4.32 -1.01 -4.33
N PHE A 182 -3.48 -2.01 -4.10
CA PHE A 182 -2.06 -1.80 -3.78
C PHE A 182 -1.29 -1.26 -5.00
N SER A 183 -0.47 -0.23 -4.80
CA SER A 183 0.41 0.32 -5.82
C SER A 183 1.68 0.87 -5.22
N VAL A 184 2.80 0.68 -5.92
CA VAL A 184 4.08 1.38 -5.69
C VAL A 184 4.34 2.29 -6.89
N PHE A 185 4.69 3.54 -6.63
CA PHE A 185 4.84 4.55 -7.67
C PHE A 185 5.94 5.56 -7.34
N ALA A 186 6.50 6.19 -8.37
CA ALA A 186 7.36 7.35 -8.22
C ALA A 186 6.50 8.62 -8.13
N PRO A 187 6.59 9.42 -7.06
CA PRO A 187 5.85 10.67 -6.95
C PRO A 187 6.33 11.68 -7.99
N TYR A 188 5.51 12.69 -8.28
CA TYR A 188 5.89 13.75 -9.20
C TYR A 188 7.06 14.57 -8.64
N ASN A 189 7.99 15.00 -9.51
CA ASN A 189 9.11 15.88 -9.13
C ASN A 189 8.68 17.23 -8.51
N PHE A 190 7.39 17.61 -8.60
CA PHE A 190 6.85 18.86 -8.03
C PHE A 190 6.12 18.69 -6.70
N ASP A 191 5.96 17.47 -6.18
CA ASP A 191 5.31 17.21 -4.88
C ASP A 191 6.24 17.48 -3.67
N LEU A 192 7.49 17.90 -3.95
CA LEU A 192 8.49 18.29 -2.95
C LEU A 192 8.53 19.80 -2.66
N ALA A 193 7.58 20.58 -3.18
CA ALA A 193 7.57 22.05 -3.04
C ALA A 193 6.35 22.58 -2.28
N THR A 194 6.15 22.17 -1.03
CA THR A 194 5.42 22.99 -0.05
C THR A 194 6.13 23.01 1.30
N THR A 195 7.34 23.55 1.35
CA THR A 195 7.91 24.08 2.60
C THR A 195 7.84 25.61 2.57
N SER A 196 7.05 26.15 3.49
CA SER A 196 6.89 27.56 3.89
C SER A 196 6.55 28.57 2.81
N LEU A 197 5.30 29.05 2.84
CA LEU A 197 5.03 30.45 2.54
C LEU A 197 5.20 31.22 3.86
N ASP A 198 6.09 32.20 3.85
CA ASP A 198 6.28 33.18 4.93
C ASP A 198 4.98 33.98 5.21
#